data_AF-A0A356AMX6-F1
#
_entry.id   AF-A0A356AMX6-F1
#
_cell.length_a   1.000
_cell.length_b   1.000
_cell.length_c   1.000
_cell.angle_alpha   90.00
_cell.angle_beta   90.00
_cell.angle_gamma   90.00
#
_symmetry.space_group_name_H-M   'P 1'
#
loop_
_entity.id
_entity.type
_entity.pdbx_description
1 polymer ?
#
loop_
_entity_poly.entity_id
_entity_poly.type
_entity_poly.pdbx_seq_one_letter_code
_entity_poly.pdbx_strand_id
1 'polypeptide(L)'
;MKIGLDVGSTTIKCVVLDAGNRILYQSYERHYSQITQKMAELLKKIKSDILHGEPAMVSVSGSAGMGIAQKCSLPFIQEVYATRIAMGRMIPDADVIIELGGEDAKILFLSGGTEVRMNGSCAGG
;
A
#
# COMPACT_ATOMS: atom_id res chain seq x y z
N MET A 1 7.81 14.11 -5.84
CA MET A 1 6.63 13.21 -5.94
C MET A 1 6.59 12.23 -4.77
N LYS A 2 5.49 11.50 -4.58
CA LYS A 2 5.34 10.49 -3.52
C LYS A 2 4.99 9.14 -4.13
N ILE A 3 5.66 8.07 -3.70
CA ILE A 3 5.45 6.70 -4.17
C ILE A 3 5.02 5.85 -2.98
N GLY A 4 3.82 5.29 -3.05
CA GLY A 4 3.34 4.29 -2.10
C GLY A 4 3.43 2.90 -2.72
N LEU A 5 3.99 1.95 -1.96
CA LEU A 5 4.01 0.52 -2.30
C LEU A 5 3.27 -0.24 -1.21
N ASP A 6 2.25 -1.00 -1.58
CA ASP A 6 1.54 -1.93 -0.70
C ASP A 6 1.88 -3.37 -1.16
N VAL A 7 2.63 -4.09 -0.34
CA VAL A 7 3.17 -5.41 -0.68
C VAL A 7 2.47 -6.45 0.19
N GLY A 8 1.38 -7.00 -0.34
CA GLY A 8 0.61 -8.07 0.29
C GLY A 8 1.21 -9.45 0.04
N SER A 9 0.51 -10.50 0.48
CA SER A 9 0.96 -11.89 0.37
C SER A 9 1.07 -12.43 -1.07
N THR A 10 0.30 -11.85 -1.99
CA THR A 10 0.25 -12.30 -3.40
C THR A 10 0.53 -11.19 -4.42
N THR A 11 0.36 -9.92 -4.02
CA THR A 11 0.37 -8.77 -4.93
C THR A 11 1.22 -7.62 -4.42
N ILE A 12 1.73 -6.83 -5.35
CA ILE A 12 2.29 -5.49 -5.12
C ILE A 12 1.35 -4.50 -5.78
N LYS A 13 0.83 -3.57 -4.98
CA LYS A 13 0.11 -2.41 -5.46
C LYS A 13 1.01 -1.19 -5.36
N CYS A 14 0.87 -0.26 -6.30
CA CYS A 14 1.64 0.96 -6.31
C CYS A 14 0.81 2.15 -6.70
N VAL A 15 1.09 3.29 -6.09
CA VAL A 15 0.54 4.59 -6.44
C VAL A 15 1.65 5.63 -6.45
N VAL A 16 1.68 6.47 -7.49
CA VAL A 16 2.53 7.66 -7.54
C VAL A 16 1.62 8.89 -7.49
N LEU A 17 1.89 9.78 -6.54
CA LEU A 17 1.17 11.03 -6.35
C LEU A 17 2.06 12.24 -6.65
N ASP A 18 1.45 13.26 -7.25
CA ASP A 18 2.07 14.59 -7.35
C ASP A 18 2.00 15.36 -6.01
N ALA A 19 2.47 16.62 -6.03
CA ALA A 19 2.43 17.49 -4.87
C ALA A 19 0.99 17.80 -4.38
N GLY A 20 0.03 17.86 -5.31
CA GLY A 20 -1.39 18.08 -5.05
C GLY A 20 -2.18 16.82 -4.68
N ASN A 21 -1.51 15.69 -4.41
CA ASN A 21 -2.13 14.39 -4.15
C ASN A 21 -2.93 13.81 -5.33
N ARG A 22 -2.67 14.25 -6.57
CA ARG A 22 -3.27 13.63 -7.76
C ARG A 22 -2.49 12.38 -8.13
N ILE A 23 -3.22 11.33 -8.50
CA ILE A 23 -2.63 10.07 -8.97
C ILE A 23 -2.05 10.30 -10.37
N LEU A 24 -0.74 10.12 -10.50
CA LEU A 24 -0.03 10.13 -11.78
C LEU A 24 0.12 8.72 -12.36
N TYR A 25 0.19 7.72 -11.48
CA TYR A 25 0.36 6.33 -11.86
C TYR A 25 -0.22 5.42 -10.78
N GLN A 26 -0.80 4.29 -11.20
CA GLN A 26 -1.18 3.20 -10.30
C GLN A 26 -0.96 1.85 -10.97
N SER A 27 -0.60 0.84 -10.20
CA SER A 27 -0.53 -0.54 -10.67
C SER A 27 -0.95 -1.54 -9.60
N TYR A 28 -1.37 -2.71 -10.09
CA TYR A 28 -1.71 -3.88 -9.29
C TYR A 28 -1.12 -5.09 -10.01
N GLU A 29 -0.12 -5.72 -9.40
CA GLU A 29 0.65 -6.79 -10.03
C GLU A 29 0.82 -7.96 -9.07
N ARG A 30 0.71 -9.20 -9.57
CA ARG A 30 1.09 -10.38 -8.78
C ARG A 30 2.60 -10.45 -8.70
N HIS A 31 3.14 -10.60 -7.50
CA HIS A 31 4.59 -10.68 -7.34
C HIS A 31 5.13 -12.10 -7.54
N TYR A 32 4.28 -13.13 -7.52
CA TYR A 32 4.67 -14.54 -7.71
C TYR A 32 5.90 -14.93 -6.85
N SER A 33 5.87 -14.56 -5.57
CA SER A 33 6.97 -14.70 -4.61
C SER A 33 8.30 -14.01 -4.97
N GLN A 34 8.35 -13.23 -6.04
CA GLN A 34 9.52 -12.47 -6.53
C GLN A 34 9.46 -11.00 -6.12
N ILE A 35 9.16 -10.72 -4.83
CA ILE A 35 8.87 -9.37 -4.31
C ILE A 35 9.98 -8.36 -4.65
N THR A 36 11.23 -8.68 -4.31
CA THR A 36 12.37 -7.77 -4.53
C THR A 36 12.56 -7.43 -6.00
N GLN A 37 12.49 -8.44 -6.87
CA GLN A 37 12.64 -8.26 -8.31
C GLN A 37 11.52 -7.38 -8.86
N LYS A 38 10.26 -7.68 -8.50
CA LYS A 38 9.09 -6.95 -9.00
C LYS A 38 9.07 -5.51 -8.51
N MET A 39 9.42 -5.25 -7.25
CA MET A 39 9.57 -3.88 -6.75
C MET A 39 10.68 -3.12 -7.50
N ALA A 40 11.81 -3.77 -7.80
CA ALA A 40 12.89 -3.14 -8.54
C ALA A 40 12.50 -2.82 -9.99
N GLU A 41 11.83 -3.74 -10.68
CA GLU A 41 11.28 -3.53 -12.03
C GLU A 41 10.30 -2.35 -12.04
N LEU A 42 9.37 -2.34 -11.09
CA LEU A 42 8.35 -1.32 -10.94
C LEU A 42 8.96 0.06 -10.64
N LEU A 43 9.91 0.16 -9.71
CA LEU A 43 10.58 1.41 -9.38
C LEU A 43 11.42 1.95 -10.55
N LYS A 44 12.05 1.06 -11.34
CA LYS A 44 12.77 1.46 -12.56
C LYS A 44 11.81 2.06 -13.59
N LYS A 45 10.67 1.41 -13.81
CA LYS A 45 9.61 1.89 -14.71
C LYS A 45 9.09 3.26 -14.27
N ILE A 46 8.77 3.42 -12.99
CA ILE A 46 8.31 4.71 -12.43
C ILE A 46 9.37 5.78 -12.64
N LYS A 47 10.65 5.45 -12.40
CA LYS A 47 11.76 6.38 -12.59
C LYS A 47 11.89 6.86 -14.05
N SER A 48 11.77 5.97 -15.04
CA SER A 48 11.88 6.36 -16.46
C SER A 48 10.64 7.08 -16.97
N ASP A 49 9.46 6.54 -16.67
CA ASP A 49 8.23 6.89 -17.39
C ASP A 49 7.44 7.98 -16.69
N ILE A 50 7.62 8.17 -15.37
CA ILE A 50 6.77 9.04 -14.55
C ILE A 50 7.58 10.16 -13.89
N LEU A 51 8.75 9.86 -13.32
CA LEU A 51 9.50 10.86 -12.56
C LEU A 51 10.24 11.86 -13.46
N HIS A 52 10.68 11.44 -14.64
CA HIS A 52 11.44 12.30 -15.58
C HIS A 52 12.63 13.04 -14.95
N GLY A 53 13.28 12.45 -13.94
CA GLY A 53 14.42 13.05 -13.22
C GLY A 53 14.04 13.80 -11.94
N GLU A 54 12.75 14.00 -11.66
CA GLU A 54 12.29 14.64 -10.43
C GLU A 54 12.48 13.73 -9.19
N PRO A 55 12.78 14.31 -8.02
CA PRO A 55 12.93 13.53 -6.79
C PRO A 55 11.58 12.97 -6.33
N ALA A 56 11.63 11.77 -5.75
CA ALA A 56 10.47 11.11 -5.16
C ALA A 56 10.80 10.51 -3.79
N MET A 57 9.82 10.58 -2.88
CA MET A 57 9.85 9.84 -1.62
C MET A 57 9.12 8.52 -1.79
N VAL A 58 9.69 7.45 -1.26
CA VAL A 58 9.10 6.10 -1.31
C VAL A 58 8.72 5.67 0.10
N SER A 59 7.53 5.11 0.25
CA SER A 59 7.06 4.46 1.48
C SER A 59 6.46 3.09 1.15
N VAL A 60 6.67 2.13 2.05
CA VAL A 60 6.22 0.74 1.89
C VAL A 60 5.20 0.40 2.98
N SER A 61 4.19 -0.37 2.64
CA SER A 61 3.22 -1.01 3.53
C SER A 61 3.03 -2.47 3.11
N GLY A 62 2.08 -3.17 3.75
CA GLY A 62 1.82 -4.58 3.54
C GLY A 62 2.88 -5.48 4.22
N SER A 63 2.42 -6.59 4.80
CA SER A 63 3.24 -7.47 5.64
C SER A 63 4.48 -8.02 4.91
N ALA A 64 4.32 -8.39 3.64
CA ALA A 64 5.39 -8.96 2.83
C ALA A 64 6.43 -7.90 2.39
N GLY A 65 6.12 -6.61 2.53
CA GLY A 65 7.03 -5.48 2.27
C GLY A 65 7.95 -5.12 3.44
N MET A 66 7.69 -5.61 4.65
CA MET A 66 8.43 -5.20 5.84
C MET A 66 9.93 -5.51 5.76
N GLY A 67 10.27 -6.72 5.31
CA GLY A 67 11.66 -7.16 5.22
C GLY A 67 12.48 -6.34 4.21
N ILE A 68 11.90 -5.95 3.09
CA ILE A 68 12.60 -5.11 2.10
C ILE A 68 12.67 -3.65 2.54
N ALA A 69 11.63 -3.13 3.21
CA ALA A 69 11.66 -1.80 3.78
C ALA A 69 12.81 -1.65 4.78
N GLN A 70 13.00 -2.63 5.67
CA GLN A 70 14.12 -2.66 6.62
C GLN A 70 15.48 -2.74 5.91
N LYS A 71 15.65 -3.68 4.97
CA LYS A 71 16.92 -3.85 4.22
C LYS A 71 17.33 -2.61 3.45
N CYS A 72 16.37 -1.87 2.91
CA CYS A 72 16.60 -0.67 2.12
C CYS A 72 16.48 0.63 2.93
N SER A 73 16.26 0.56 4.25
CA SER A 73 16.01 1.74 5.11
C SER A 73 14.89 2.65 4.60
N LEU A 74 13.83 2.04 4.06
CA LEU A 74 12.64 2.74 3.60
C LEU A 74 11.63 2.89 4.74
N PRO A 75 10.88 4.00 4.81
CA PRO A 75 9.75 4.14 5.72
C PRO A 75 8.74 3.01 5.54
N PHE A 76 8.46 2.28 6.61
CA PHE A 76 7.39 1.29 6.67
C PHE A 76 6.17 1.88 7.39
N ILE A 77 5.03 1.92 6.71
CA ILE A 77 3.77 2.44 7.24
C ILE A 77 2.84 1.27 7.51
N GLN A 78 2.24 1.22 8.70
CA GLN A 78 1.26 0.19 9.04
C GLN A 78 0.02 0.30 8.15
N GLU A 79 -0.39 -0.83 7.56
CA GLU A 79 -1.46 -0.92 6.56
C GLU A 79 -2.78 -0.34 7.08
N VAL A 80 -3.23 -0.78 8.26
CA VAL A 80 -4.43 -0.25 8.93
C VAL A 80 -4.42 1.28 9.04
N TYR A 81 -3.27 1.85 9.38
CA TYR A 81 -3.12 3.30 9.53
C TYR A 81 -3.13 4.01 8.17
N ALA A 82 -2.45 3.44 7.17
CA ALA A 82 -2.47 3.95 5.81
C ALA A 82 -3.90 3.94 5.22
N THR A 83 -4.61 2.82 5.39
CA THR A 83 -6.00 2.63 4.95
C THR A 83 -6.94 3.64 5.61
N ARG A 84 -6.82 3.86 6.93
CA ARG A 84 -7.59 4.89 7.65
C ARG A 84 -7.36 6.29 7.08
N ILE A 85 -6.11 6.69 6.86
CA ILE A 85 -5.78 8.02 6.30
C ILE A 85 -6.34 8.16 4.88
N ALA A 86 -6.18 7.13 4.05
CA ALA A 86 -6.67 7.15 2.68
C ALA A 86 -8.20 7.29 2.65
N MET A 87 -8.92 6.50 3.43
CA MET A 87 -10.38 6.54 3.49
C MET A 87 -10.90 7.86 4.05
N GLY A 88 -10.29 8.42 5.11
CA GLY A 88 -10.68 9.73 5.63
C GLY A 88 -10.52 10.88 4.63
N ARG A 89 -9.75 10.70 3.55
CA ARG A 89 -9.62 11.67 2.44
C ARG A 89 -10.56 11.37 1.28
N MET A 90 -10.73 10.09 0.94
CA MET A 90 -11.49 9.67 -0.24
C MET A 90 -12.99 9.57 0.03
N ILE A 91 -13.36 9.08 1.21
CA ILE A 91 -14.74 8.85 1.65
C ILE A 91 -14.83 9.29 3.12
N PRO A 92 -14.87 10.61 3.40
CA PRO A 92 -14.83 11.14 4.77
C PRO A 92 -15.98 10.65 5.66
N ASP A 93 -17.12 10.32 5.05
CA ASP A 93 -18.34 9.86 5.74
C ASP A 93 -18.39 8.32 5.89
N ALA A 94 -17.30 7.61 5.58
CA ALA A 94 -17.25 6.17 5.80
C ALA A 94 -17.25 5.84 7.30
N ASP A 95 -18.14 4.94 7.72
CA ASP A 95 -18.18 4.44 9.10
C ASP A 95 -17.37 3.16 9.30
N VAL A 96 -17.29 2.32 8.27
CA VAL A 96 -16.65 1.01 8.32
C VAL A 96 -15.88 0.74 7.03
N ILE A 97 -14.68 0.19 7.18
CA ILE A 97 -13.85 -0.30 6.07
C ILE A 97 -13.75 -1.81 6.20
N ILE A 98 -14.08 -2.54 5.14
CA ILE A 98 -13.90 -3.99 5.06
C ILE A 98 -12.83 -4.25 4.00
N GLU A 99 -11.66 -4.69 4.45
CA GLU A 99 -10.54 -5.08 3.60
C GLU A 99 -10.48 -6.60 3.52
N LEU A 100 -10.65 -7.13 2.31
CA LEU A 100 -10.56 -8.57 2.04
C LEU A 100 -9.25 -8.84 1.30
N GLY A 101 -8.32 -9.49 1.98
CA GLY A 101 -7.03 -9.91 1.45
C GLY A 101 -6.99 -11.39 1.07
N GLY A 102 -5.85 -11.84 0.56
CA GLY A 102 -5.65 -13.25 0.20
C GLY A 102 -5.44 -14.18 1.39
N GLU A 103 -4.97 -13.66 2.53
CA GLU A 103 -4.67 -14.44 3.74
C GLU A 103 -5.53 -14.00 4.93
N ASP A 104 -5.87 -12.72 5.00
CA ASP A 104 -6.62 -12.13 6.10
C ASP A 104 -7.76 -11.24 5.60
N ALA A 105 -8.72 -10.99 6.50
CA ALA A 105 -9.75 -9.98 6.33
C ALA A 105 -9.72 -9.04 7.53
N LYS A 106 -9.87 -7.75 7.27
CA LYS A 106 -9.84 -6.69 8.29
C LYS A 106 -11.10 -5.85 8.21
N ILE A 107 -11.68 -5.57 9.37
CA ILE A 107 -12.80 -4.64 9.53
C ILE A 107 -12.31 -3.51 10.43
N LEU A 108 -12.33 -2.28 9.90
CA LEU A 108 -11.95 -1.08 10.63
C LEU A 108 -13.21 -0.26 10.88
N PHE A 109 -13.54 -0.02 12.14
CA PHE A 109 -14.61 0.89 12.53
C PHE A 109 -14.01 2.29 12.73
N LEU A 110 -14.59 3.28 12.06
CA LEU A 110 -14.11 4.66 12.06
C LEU A 110 -14.84 5.54 13.09
N SER A 111 -16.08 5.18 13.41
CA SER A 111 -16.95 5.83 14.38
C SER A 111 -16.89 5.17 15.76
N GLY A 112 -16.92 5.98 16.84
CA GLY A 112 -16.89 5.48 18.22
C GLY A 112 -15.50 5.14 18.78
N GLY A 113 -14.43 5.44 18.03
CA GLY A 113 -13.04 5.09 18.36
C GLY A 113 -12.40 4.26 17.24
N THR A 114 -11.07 4.19 17.20
CA THR A 114 -10.39 3.33 16.22
C THR A 114 -10.41 1.89 16.72
N GLU A 115 -11.30 1.08 16.17
CA GLU A 115 -11.37 -0.36 16.45
C GLU A 115 -11.07 -1.15 15.18
N VAL A 116 -10.26 -2.21 15.33
CA VAL A 116 -9.88 -3.10 14.22
C VAL A 116 -10.16 -4.54 14.62
N ARG A 117 -10.93 -5.24 13.79
CA ARG A 117 -11.16 -6.69 13.89
C ARG A 117 -10.46 -7.37 12.73
N MET A 118 -9.70 -8.42 13.01
CA MET A 118 -8.97 -9.18 12.00
C MET A 118 -9.28 -10.66 12.13
N ASN A 119 -9.52 -11.32 11.00
CA ASN A 119 -9.58 -12.77 10.91
C ASN A 119 -8.34 -13.27 10.17
N GLY A 120 -7.46 -13.99 10.88
CA GLY A 120 -6.24 -14.57 10.32
C GLY A 120 -6.32 -16.08 10.04
N SER A 121 -7.49 -16.71 10.21
CA SER A 121 -7.60 -18.18 10.16
C SER A 121 -8.09 -18.74 8.82
N CYS A 122 -8.73 -17.92 8.00
CA CYS A 122 -9.02 -18.14 6.58
C CYS A 122 -9.92 -16.98 6.15
N ALA A 123 -9.45 -16.13 5.24
CA ALA A 123 -10.20 -15.02 4.69
C ALA A 123 -10.61 -15.26 3.23
N GLY A 124 -10.83 -16.53 2.86
CA GLY A 124 -11.22 -16.92 1.51
C GLY A 124 -12.43 -16.11 1.03
N GLY A 125 -12.16 -15.17 0.12
CA GLY A 125 -13.10 -14.38 -0.66
C GLY A 125 -12.71 -14.45 -2.14
#